data_AF-A0A845Z0F7-F1
#
_entry.id   AF-A0A845Z0F7-F1
#
_cell.length_a   1.000
_cell.length_b   1.000
_cell.length_c   1.000
_cell.angle_alpha   90.00
_cell.angle_beta   90.00
_cell.angle_gamma   90.00
#
_symmetry.space_group_name_H-M   'P 1'
#
loop_
_entity.id
_entity.type
_entity.pdbx_description
1 polymer ?
#
loop_
_entity_poly.entity_id
_entity_poly.type
_entity_poly.pdbx_seq_one_letter_code
_entity_poly.pdbx_strand_id
1 'polypeptide(L)'
;MPVDVPKHLTSENQGRVVALDPGVRNFLTLFSENSFGWIGSGDIGKIQRLCYYLDDLISRLTLAKSKTKQRMKKAANRLRSKIRNLVDELHHKAALFLVKNFDVILLPTFEVSQMTTKSSRKLRSKSVRQMLNWAHYRFELFLKHKAAEYNKIVLDVCEAYTSKTVSWTGEILNNLGGKKVINR
;
A
#
# COMPACT_ATOMS: atom_id res chain seq x y z
N MET A 1 19.15 14.77 -36.16
CA MET A 1 17.79 14.23 -36.29
C MET A 1 17.80 12.85 -35.66
N PRO A 2 16.98 12.57 -34.63
CA PRO A 2 16.99 11.25 -34.02
C PRO A 2 16.24 10.27 -34.92
N VAL A 3 16.88 9.14 -35.15
CA VAL A 3 16.44 8.06 -36.04
C VAL A 3 15.32 7.30 -35.34
N ASP A 4 14.19 7.12 -36.02
CA ASP A 4 13.06 6.33 -35.54
C ASP A 4 13.47 4.86 -35.40
N VAL A 5 13.58 4.40 -34.15
CA VAL A 5 13.74 2.98 -33.84
C VAL A 5 12.35 2.33 -33.90
N PRO A 6 12.17 1.17 -34.58
CA PRO A 6 10.84 0.57 -34.70
C PRO A 6 10.26 0.26 -33.33
N LYS A 7 9.07 0.81 -33.05
CA LYS A 7 8.25 0.35 -31.92
C LYS A 7 7.92 -1.11 -32.17
N HIS A 8 8.41 -2.01 -31.30
CA HIS A 8 7.95 -3.40 -31.28
C HIS A 8 6.42 -3.41 -31.18
N LEU A 9 5.75 -3.98 -32.18
CA LEU A 9 4.34 -4.32 -32.11
C LEU A 9 4.16 -5.41 -31.04
N THR A 10 3.84 -5.01 -29.80
CA THR A 10 3.23 -5.92 -28.84
C THR A 10 1.78 -6.13 -29.28
N SER A 11 1.42 -7.38 -29.55
CA SER A 11 0.07 -7.84 -29.91
C SER A 11 -1.01 -7.14 -29.06
N GLU A 12 -1.93 -6.43 -29.72
CA GLU A 12 -2.98 -5.59 -29.12
C GLU A 12 -4.06 -6.35 -28.31
N ASN A 13 -3.90 -7.66 -28.11
CA ASN A 13 -4.92 -8.54 -27.49
C ASN A 13 -4.59 -9.03 -26.07
N GLN A 14 -3.51 -8.56 -25.45
CA GLN A 14 -3.20 -8.88 -24.05
C GLN A 14 -3.46 -7.66 -23.18
N GLY A 15 -4.54 -7.68 -22.41
CA GLY A 15 -4.88 -6.61 -21.47
C GLY A 15 -3.70 -6.35 -20.52
N ARG A 16 -3.43 -5.09 -20.20
CA ARG A 16 -2.28 -4.72 -19.38
C ARG A 16 -2.49 -5.17 -17.94
N VAL A 17 -1.67 -6.10 -17.46
CA VAL A 17 -1.79 -6.67 -16.11
C VAL A 17 -0.80 -5.99 -15.16
N VAL A 18 -1.25 -5.73 -13.93
CA VAL A 18 -0.38 -5.33 -12.82
C VAL A 18 -0.68 -6.12 -11.57
N ALA A 19 0.36 -6.61 -10.91
CA ALA A 19 0.30 -7.14 -9.57
C ALA A 19 0.72 -6.09 -8.55
N LEU A 20 -0.06 -6.00 -7.48
CA LEU A 20 0.16 -5.07 -6.39
C LEU A 20 0.76 -5.82 -5.20
N ASP A 21 1.65 -5.16 -4.47
CA ASP A 21 2.12 -5.66 -3.18
C ASP A 21 2.20 -4.50 -2.16
N PRO A 22 1.39 -4.53 -1.10
CA PRO A 22 1.42 -3.49 -0.09
C PRO A 22 2.71 -3.52 0.73
N GLY A 23 3.46 -2.44 0.63
CA GLY A 23 4.67 -2.27 1.40
C GLY A 23 4.43 -1.63 2.77
N VAL A 24 5.37 -1.89 3.69
CA VAL A 24 5.52 -1.06 4.90
C VAL A 24 6.29 0.23 4.60
N ARG A 25 7.26 0.14 3.67
CA ARG A 25 8.21 1.22 3.30
C ARG A 25 7.83 2.00 2.06
N ASN A 26 6.80 1.59 1.34
CA ASN A 26 6.17 2.26 0.22
C ASN A 26 4.69 1.86 0.28
N PHE A 27 3.77 2.76 -0.04
CA PHE A 27 2.34 2.45 0.07
C PHE A 27 1.94 1.26 -0.82
N LEU A 28 2.45 1.21 -2.04
CA LEU A 28 2.16 0.13 -2.98
C LEU A 28 3.38 -0.15 -3.83
N THR A 29 3.73 -1.41 -3.99
CA THR A 29 4.70 -1.87 -5.00
C THR A 29 3.90 -2.39 -6.19
N LEU A 30 4.37 -2.06 -7.38
CA LEU A 30 3.76 -2.41 -8.65
C LEU A 30 4.70 -3.36 -9.39
N PHE A 31 4.15 -4.46 -9.91
CA PHE A 31 4.85 -5.40 -10.77
C PHE A 31 4.01 -5.63 -12.03
N SER A 32 4.58 -5.33 -13.19
CA SER A 32 4.02 -5.62 -14.51
C SER A 32 5.12 -6.25 -15.37
N GLU A 33 4.76 -6.83 -16.51
CA GLU A 33 5.68 -7.61 -17.36
C GLU A 33 6.99 -6.89 -17.66
N ASN A 34 6.91 -5.59 -17.95
CA ASN A 34 8.05 -4.78 -18.37
C ASN A 34 8.39 -3.64 -17.39
N SER A 35 7.73 -3.56 -16.23
CA SER A 35 7.95 -2.44 -15.31
C SER A 35 7.73 -2.81 -13.85
N PHE A 36 8.53 -2.20 -12.99
CA PHE A 36 8.36 -2.22 -11.55
C PHE A 36 8.36 -0.79 -11.02
N GLY A 37 7.63 -0.55 -9.93
CA GLY A 37 7.56 0.79 -9.36
C GLY A 37 7.00 0.81 -7.96
N TRP A 38 7.04 2.00 -7.36
CA TRP A 38 6.48 2.23 -6.02
C TRP A 38 5.61 3.47 -6.03
N ILE A 39 4.48 3.38 -5.35
CA ILE A 39 3.61 4.52 -5.03
C ILE A 39 3.84 4.90 -3.57
N GLY A 40 3.89 6.21 -3.30
CA GLY A 40 4.05 6.75 -1.94
C GLY A 40 5.48 6.71 -1.40
N SER A 41 6.49 6.53 -2.27
CA SER A 41 7.89 6.69 -1.90
C SER A 41 8.17 8.16 -1.53
N GLY A 42 8.48 8.41 -0.26
CA GLY A 42 8.75 9.75 0.29
C GLY A 42 7.64 10.37 1.15
N ASP A 43 6.37 10.01 0.93
CA ASP A 43 5.24 10.55 1.72
C ASP A 43 5.14 9.94 3.13
N ILE A 44 5.76 8.78 3.34
CA ILE A 44 5.80 8.08 4.63
C ILE A 44 6.38 8.95 5.72
N GLY A 45 7.49 9.65 5.46
CA GLY A 45 8.15 10.46 6.48
C GLY A 45 7.25 11.60 6.97
N LYS A 46 6.47 12.20 6.06
CA LYS A 46 5.55 13.30 6.40
C LYS A 46 4.37 12.80 7.21
N ILE A 47 3.70 11.74 6.77
CA ILE A 47 2.55 11.16 7.49
C ILE A 47 2.99 10.62 8.86
N GLN A 48 4.14 9.94 8.91
CA GLN A 48 4.69 9.41 10.16
C GLN A 48 5.00 10.52 11.18
N ARG A 49 5.58 11.66 10.76
CA ARG A 49 5.80 12.82 11.63
C ARG A 49 4.49 13.37 12.19
N LEU A 50 3.44 13.46 11.36
CA LEU A 50 2.11 13.90 11.80
C LEU A 50 1.50 12.91 12.80
N CYS A 51 1.67 11.60 12.60
CA CYS A 51 1.22 10.58 13.56
C CYS A 51 1.97 10.69 14.90
N TYR A 52 3.27 10.94 14.89
CA TYR A 52 4.02 11.16 16.14
C TYR A 52 3.57 12.41 16.88
N TYR A 53 3.34 13.51 16.17
CA TYR A 53 2.79 14.72 16.77
C TYR A 53 1.37 14.49 17.33
N LEU A 54 0.56 13.66 16.67
CA LEU A 54 -0.75 13.27 17.17
C LEU A 54 -0.63 12.44 18.46
N ASP A 55 0.29 11.48 18.50
CA ASP A 55 0.52 10.64 19.67
C ASP A 55 0.98 11.49 20.88
N ASP A 56 1.93 12.42 20.69
CA ASP A 56 2.34 13.39 21.73
C ASP A 56 1.16 14.23 22.23
N LEU A 57 0.38 14.78 21.30
CA LEU A 57 -0.77 15.61 21.64
C LEU A 57 -1.83 14.84 22.42
N ILE A 58 -2.08 13.57 22.06
CA ILE A 58 -2.98 12.67 22.79
C ILE A 58 -2.43 12.37 24.18
N SER A 59 -1.13 12.07 24.30
CA SER A 59 -0.46 11.82 25.57
C SER A 59 -0.61 13.01 26.53
N ARG A 60 -0.40 14.23 26.05
CA ARG A 60 -0.58 15.45 26.86
C ARG A 60 -2.06 15.72 27.17
N LEU A 61 -2.98 15.32 26.28
CA LEU A 61 -4.42 15.51 26.45
C LEU A 61 -4.99 14.70 27.62
N THR A 62 -4.42 13.52 27.93
CA THR A 62 -4.89 12.70 29.07
C THR A 62 -4.68 13.41 30.41
N LEU A 63 -3.66 14.27 30.50
CA LEU A 63 -3.30 15.03 31.70
C LEU A 63 -3.95 16.42 31.76
N ALA A 64 -4.52 16.90 30.66
CA ALA A 64 -5.05 18.26 30.55
C ALA A 64 -6.44 18.44 31.21
N LYS A 65 -6.68 19.61 31.81
CA LYS A 65 -7.95 19.96 32.46
C LYS A 65 -8.85 20.84 31.58
N SER A 66 -10.17 20.64 31.71
CA SER A 66 -11.26 21.52 31.24
C SER A 66 -11.03 22.20 29.87
N LYS A 67 -10.94 23.54 29.82
CA LYS A 67 -10.82 24.34 28.58
C LYS A 67 -9.60 23.95 27.74
N THR A 68 -8.46 23.67 28.37
CA THR A 68 -7.24 23.24 27.68
C THR A 68 -7.43 21.89 27.01
N LYS A 69 -8.07 20.93 27.71
CA LYS A 69 -8.43 19.62 27.16
C LYS A 69 -9.31 19.75 25.91
N GLN A 70 -10.31 20.63 25.94
CA GLN A 70 -11.19 20.86 24.79
C GLN A 70 -10.44 21.45 23.59
N ARG A 71 -9.56 22.44 23.81
CA ARG A 71 -8.71 23.03 22.75
C ARG A 71 -7.77 21.99 22.13
N MET A 72 -7.15 21.15 22.95
CA MET A 72 -6.28 20.06 22.49
C MET A 72 -7.05 18.99 21.71
N LYS A 73 -8.28 18.64 22.14
CA LYS A 73 -9.15 17.71 21.40
C LYS A 73 -9.47 18.24 20.01
N LYS A 74 -9.78 19.53 19.88
CA LYS A 74 -9.97 20.19 18.57
C LYS A 74 -8.72 20.12 17.72
N ALA A 75 -7.54 20.40 18.29
CA ALA A 75 -6.26 20.27 17.57
C ALA A 75 -5.99 18.84 17.10
N ALA A 76 -6.22 17.84 17.94
CA ALA A 76 -6.06 16.43 17.59
C ALA A 76 -7.01 16.02 16.47
N ASN A 77 -8.27 16.48 16.50
CA ASN A 77 -9.23 16.20 15.43
C ASN A 77 -8.84 16.85 14.10
N ARG A 78 -8.32 18.09 14.10
CA ARG A 78 -7.77 18.71 12.89
C ARG A 78 -6.61 17.90 12.32
N LEU A 79 -5.73 17.42 13.18
CA LEU A 79 -4.57 16.62 12.77
C LEU A 79 -4.98 15.25 12.22
N ARG A 80 -5.94 14.56 12.86
CA ARG A 80 -6.54 13.33 12.32
C ARG A 80 -7.16 13.54 10.95
N SER A 81 -7.88 14.65 10.77
CA SER A 81 -8.49 15.00 9.48
C SER A 81 -7.42 15.27 8.41
N LYS A 82 -6.35 15.99 8.76
CA LYS A 82 -5.21 16.22 7.87
C LYS A 82 -4.53 14.92 7.43
N ILE A 83 -4.29 14.00 8.37
CA ILE A 83 -3.71 12.67 8.06
C ILE A 83 -4.64 11.90 7.13
N ARG A 84 -5.94 11.85 7.43
CA ARG A 84 -6.93 11.19 6.58
C ARG A 84 -6.95 11.77 5.17
N ASN A 85 -7.00 13.09 5.03
CA ASN A 85 -7.03 13.73 3.72
C ASN A 85 -5.78 13.42 2.89
N LEU A 86 -4.59 13.36 3.51
CA LEU A 86 -3.35 12.99 2.81
C LEU A 86 -3.38 11.53 2.33
N VAL A 87 -3.89 10.61 3.15
CA VAL A 87 -4.05 9.20 2.78
C VAL A 87 -5.09 9.04 1.67
N ASP A 88 -6.22 9.74 1.78
CA ASP A 88 -7.30 9.69 0.78
C ASP A 88 -6.84 10.28 -0.56
N GLU A 89 -6.08 11.39 -0.54
CA GLU A 89 -5.46 11.95 -1.76
C GLU A 89 -4.52 10.95 -2.44
N LEU A 90 -3.68 10.25 -1.66
CA LEU A 90 -2.82 9.19 -2.18
C LEU A 90 -3.64 8.05 -2.78
N HIS A 91 -4.69 7.60 -2.09
CA HIS A 91 -5.58 6.53 -2.57
C HIS A 91 -6.25 6.92 -3.90
N HIS A 92 -6.75 8.14 -4.00
CA HIS A 92 -7.38 8.66 -5.22
C HIS A 92 -6.40 8.69 -6.39
N LYS A 93 -5.20 9.24 -6.17
CA LYS A 93 -4.15 9.31 -7.21
C LYS A 93 -3.68 7.92 -7.62
N ALA A 94 -3.45 7.03 -6.66
CA ALA A 94 -3.02 5.66 -6.91
C ALA A 94 -4.05 4.86 -7.70
N ALA A 95 -5.32 4.88 -7.29
CA ALA A 95 -6.38 4.16 -8.01
C ALA A 95 -6.59 4.71 -9.41
N LEU A 96 -6.59 6.05 -9.57
CA LEU A 96 -6.72 6.67 -10.89
C LEU A 96 -5.55 6.28 -11.81
N PHE A 97 -4.32 6.25 -11.27
CA PHE A 97 -3.18 5.77 -12.02
C PHE A 97 -3.36 4.31 -12.45
N LEU A 98 -3.79 3.43 -11.54
CA LEU A 98 -3.95 2.00 -11.84
C LEU A 98 -4.99 1.76 -12.95
N VAL A 99 -6.21 2.30 -12.79
CA VAL A 99 -7.31 2.06 -13.75
C VAL A 99 -7.07 2.71 -15.11
N LYS A 100 -6.21 3.72 -15.19
CA LYS A 100 -5.83 4.36 -16.47
C LYS A 100 -4.75 3.61 -17.23
N ASN A 101 -3.91 2.84 -16.54
CA ASN A 101 -2.74 2.21 -17.14
C ASN A 101 -2.88 0.69 -17.29
N PHE A 102 -3.79 0.06 -16.56
CA PHE A 102 -3.96 -1.39 -16.51
C PHE A 102 -5.43 -1.81 -16.69
N ASP A 103 -5.61 -2.98 -17.30
CA ASP A 103 -6.91 -3.60 -17.57
C ASP A 103 -7.28 -4.62 -16.48
N VAL A 104 -6.27 -5.33 -15.97
CA VAL A 104 -6.40 -6.32 -14.90
C VAL A 104 -5.45 -5.96 -13.77
N ILE A 105 -5.99 -5.85 -12.56
CA ILE A 105 -5.25 -5.47 -11.35
C ILE A 105 -5.34 -6.64 -10.36
N LEU A 106 -4.20 -7.27 -10.10
CA LEU A 106 -4.08 -8.34 -9.11
C LEU A 106 -3.78 -7.73 -7.75
N LEU A 107 -4.73 -7.85 -6.84
CA LEU A 107 -4.68 -7.30 -5.50
C LEU A 107 -4.45 -8.44 -4.50
N PRO A 108 -3.36 -8.44 -3.72
CA PRO A 108 -3.12 -9.51 -2.76
C PRO A 108 -4.17 -9.42 -1.66
N THR A 109 -4.69 -10.57 -1.23
CA THR A 109 -5.59 -10.62 -0.07
C THR A 109 -4.85 -10.11 1.15
N PHE A 110 -5.24 -8.94 1.62
CA PHE A 110 -4.63 -8.28 2.76
C PHE A 110 -4.95 -9.06 4.04
N GLU A 111 -4.11 -10.01 4.44
CA GLU A 111 -4.17 -10.58 5.80
C GLU A 111 -3.63 -9.59 6.85
N VAL A 112 -4.04 -8.32 6.76
CA VAL A 112 -3.63 -7.25 7.67
C VAL A 112 -3.95 -7.63 9.11
N SER A 113 -5.02 -8.38 9.36
CA SER A 113 -5.34 -8.92 10.69
C SER A 113 -4.21 -9.83 11.23
N GLN A 114 -3.75 -10.82 10.45
CA GLN A 114 -2.64 -11.71 10.82
C GLN A 114 -1.33 -10.95 11.01
N MET A 115 -1.05 -9.98 10.13
CA MET A 115 0.20 -9.22 10.15
C MET A 115 0.26 -8.16 11.28
N THR A 116 -0.90 -7.74 11.81
CA THR A 116 -0.99 -6.69 12.85
C THR A 116 -1.24 -7.24 14.25
N THR A 117 -1.81 -8.44 14.36
CA THR A 117 -2.20 -9.04 15.66
C THR A 117 -0.98 -9.39 16.50
N LYS A 118 -0.94 -8.92 17.75
CA LYS A 118 0.26 -9.05 18.61
C LYS A 118 0.74 -10.48 18.84
N SER A 119 -0.19 -11.45 18.94
CA SER A 119 0.12 -12.85 19.20
C SER A 119 0.69 -13.60 17.99
N SER A 120 0.34 -13.20 16.76
CA SER A 120 0.72 -13.90 15.52
C SER A 120 1.67 -13.11 14.62
N ARG A 121 1.86 -11.81 14.85
CA ARG A 121 2.64 -10.94 13.96
C ARG A 121 4.14 -11.23 14.01
N LYS A 122 4.76 -11.32 12.82
CA LYS A 122 6.23 -11.37 12.64
C LYS A 122 6.86 -9.97 12.50
N LEU A 123 6.05 -8.96 12.17
CA LEU A 123 6.51 -7.57 11.96
C LEU A 123 6.75 -6.84 13.29
N ARG A 124 7.67 -5.86 13.31
CA ARG A 124 7.87 -4.96 14.48
C ARG A 124 6.72 -3.96 14.63
N SER A 125 6.49 -3.46 15.84
CA SER A 125 5.36 -2.56 16.16
C SER A 125 5.36 -1.28 15.33
N LYS A 126 6.55 -0.72 15.05
CA LYS A 126 6.73 0.45 14.18
C LYS A 126 6.27 0.17 12.74
N SER A 127 6.55 -1.03 12.22
CA SER A 127 6.14 -1.44 10.86
C SER A 127 4.64 -1.64 10.78
N VAL A 128 4.05 -2.31 11.78
CA VAL A 128 2.60 -2.51 11.90
C VAL A 128 1.86 -1.18 11.95
N ARG A 129 2.35 -0.21 12.74
CA ARG A 129 1.77 1.12 12.83
C ARG A 129 1.81 1.85 11.47
N GLN A 130 2.92 1.76 10.75
CA GLN A 130 3.03 2.36 9.41
C GLN A 130 2.03 1.73 8.43
N MET A 131 1.92 0.40 8.43
CA MET A 131 0.95 -0.32 7.58
C MET A 131 -0.50 0.06 7.90
N LEU A 132 -0.84 0.21 9.19
CA LEU A 132 -2.18 0.65 9.61
C LEU A 132 -2.48 2.10 9.21
N ASN A 133 -1.48 2.98 9.21
CA ASN A 133 -1.66 4.38 8.79
C ASN A 133 -2.07 4.50 7.32
N TRP A 134 -1.68 3.55 6.46
CA TRP A 134 -2.00 3.54 5.04
C TRP A 134 -3.44 3.13 4.72
N ALA A 135 -4.15 2.53 5.67
CA ALA A 135 -5.53 2.08 5.51
C ALA A 135 -5.76 1.27 4.23
N HIS A 136 -4.90 0.27 3.96
CA HIS A 136 -4.93 -0.54 2.73
C HIS A 136 -6.29 -1.15 2.42
N TYR A 137 -7.03 -1.61 3.42
CA TYR A 137 -8.39 -2.13 3.22
C TYR A 137 -9.35 -1.07 2.65
N ARG A 138 -9.24 0.19 3.10
CA ARG A 138 -10.03 1.29 2.50
C ARG A 138 -9.63 1.55 1.06
N PHE A 139 -8.33 1.47 0.76
CA PHE A 139 -7.85 1.59 -0.60
C PHE A 139 -8.37 0.47 -1.50
N GLU A 140 -8.37 -0.78 -1.03
CA GLU A 140 -8.94 -1.93 -1.75
C GLU A 140 -10.40 -1.68 -2.14
N LEU A 141 -11.24 -1.28 -1.17
CA LEU A 141 -12.65 -0.99 -1.43
C LEU A 141 -12.81 0.13 -2.45
N PHE A 142 -12.02 1.20 -2.30
CA PHE A 142 -12.03 2.34 -3.22
C PHE A 142 -11.55 1.95 -4.62
N LEU A 143 -10.51 1.13 -4.73
CA LEU A 143 -9.95 0.66 -5.99
C LEU A 143 -10.96 -0.22 -6.74
N LYS A 144 -11.64 -1.13 -6.04
CA LYS A 144 -12.71 -1.97 -6.62
C LYS A 144 -13.84 -1.10 -7.18
N HIS A 145 -14.29 -0.09 -6.43
CA HIS A 145 -15.28 0.88 -6.91
C HIS A 145 -14.78 1.64 -8.15
N LYS A 146 -13.55 2.14 -8.11
CA LYS A 146 -12.97 2.93 -9.20
C LYS A 146 -12.73 2.10 -10.46
N ALA A 147 -12.35 0.83 -10.30
CA ALA A 147 -12.19 -0.10 -11.41
C ALA A 147 -13.53 -0.38 -12.10
N ALA A 148 -14.61 -0.55 -11.33
CA ALA A 148 -15.95 -0.72 -11.90
C ALA A 148 -16.38 0.50 -12.74
N GLU A 149 -16.11 1.73 -12.28
CA GLU A 149 -16.37 2.96 -13.07
C GLU A 149 -15.62 2.98 -14.42
N TYR A 150 -14.46 2.33 -14.50
CA TYR A 150 -13.57 2.33 -15.67
C TYR A 150 -13.62 1.01 -16.47
N ASN A 151 -14.56 0.11 -16.15
CA ASN A 151 -14.66 -1.24 -16.73
C ASN A 151 -13.35 -2.04 -16.63
N LYS A 152 -12.65 -1.96 -15.50
CA LYS A 152 -11.41 -2.70 -15.20
C LYS A 152 -11.68 -3.87 -14.26
N ILE A 153 -10.84 -4.89 -14.34
CA ILE A 153 -10.95 -6.09 -13.51
C ILE A 153 -9.99 -5.99 -12.32
N VAL A 154 -10.49 -6.22 -11.11
CA VAL A 154 -9.66 -6.36 -9.90
C VAL A 154 -9.84 -7.79 -9.38
N LEU A 155 -8.74 -8.55 -9.29
CA LEU A 155 -8.75 -9.92 -8.79
C LEU A 155 -8.03 -9.98 -7.45
N ASP A 156 -8.71 -10.56 -6.45
CA ASP A 156 -8.08 -10.84 -5.16
C ASP A 156 -7.21 -12.10 -5.28
N VAL A 157 -5.91 -11.98 -5.00
CA VAL A 157 -4.92 -13.06 -5.12
C VAL A 157 -4.48 -13.51 -3.73
N CYS A 158 -4.62 -14.80 -3.45
CA CYS A 158 -4.23 -15.38 -2.16
C CYS A 158 -2.70 -15.54 -2.07
N GLU A 159 -2.10 -14.98 -1.00
CA GLU A 159 -0.64 -14.89 -0.79
C GLU A 159 0.05 -16.25 -0.51
N ALA A 160 -0.73 -17.32 -0.30
CA ALA A 160 -0.23 -18.66 0.02
C ALA A 160 0.78 -19.23 -1.00
N TYR A 161 0.80 -18.69 -2.23
CA TYR A 161 1.64 -19.14 -3.33
C TYR A 161 2.66 -18.11 -3.86
N THR A 162 2.77 -16.91 -3.27
CA THR A 162 3.65 -15.85 -3.79
C THR A 162 4.91 -15.61 -2.94
N SER A 163 4.87 -15.89 -1.63
CA SER A 163 6.03 -15.68 -0.74
C SER A 163 6.99 -16.87 -0.65
N LYS A 164 6.65 -18.00 -1.28
CA LYS A 164 7.44 -19.24 -1.22
C LYS A 164 7.88 -19.76 -2.57
N THR A 165 7.38 -19.22 -3.67
CA THR A 165 7.57 -19.85 -4.97
C THR A 165 8.79 -19.28 -5.68
N VAL A 166 9.76 -20.12 -6.00
CA VAL A 166 10.96 -19.74 -6.73
C VAL A 166 10.55 -19.32 -8.15
N SER A 167 10.86 -18.08 -8.54
CA SER A 167 10.35 -17.44 -9.77
C SER A 167 10.73 -18.16 -11.07
N TRP A 168 11.73 -19.05 -11.02
CA TRP A 168 12.25 -19.77 -12.18
C TRP A 168 12.08 -21.30 -12.12
N THR A 169 11.68 -21.88 -10.98
CA THR A 169 11.40 -23.34 -10.86
C THR A 169 9.99 -23.66 -10.41
N GLY A 170 9.23 -22.72 -9.87
CA GLY A 170 7.87 -22.98 -9.37
C GLY A 170 7.83 -23.75 -8.04
N GLU A 171 8.98 -24.02 -7.42
CA GLU A 171 9.05 -24.77 -6.16
C GLU A 171 8.68 -23.90 -4.95
N ILE A 172 7.90 -24.46 -4.03
CA ILE A 172 7.45 -23.81 -2.79
C ILE A 172 8.51 -24.02 -1.68
N LEU A 173 9.31 -23.01 -1.42
CA LEU A 173 10.27 -22.94 -0.32
C LEU A 173 9.56 -22.76 1.03
N ASN A 174 9.46 -23.84 1.79
CA ASN A 174 8.76 -23.83 3.07
C ASN A 174 9.43 -22.99 4.18
N ASN A 175 10.69 -22.54 4.00
CA ASN A 175 11.50 -21.93 5.06
C ASN A 175 12.37 -20.73 4.63
N LEU A 176 11.75 -19.66 4.13
CA LEU A 176 12.46 -18.47 3.61
C LEU A 176 13.04 -17.51 4.66
N GLY A 177 12.64 -17.60 5.93
CA GLY A 177 13.13 -16.69 6.98
C GLY A 177 13.02 -15.20 6.58
N GLY A 178 13.97 -14.37 7.03
CA GLY A 178 14.06 -12.94 6.68
C GLY A 178 14.98 -12.62 5.49
N LYS A 179 15.33 -13.61 4.66
CA LYS A 179 16.26 -13.41 3.54
C LYS A 179 15.56 -12.68 2.40
N LYS A 180 16.26 -11.69 1.84
CA LYS A 180 15.74 -10.76 0.83
C LYS A 180 16.09 -11.13 -0.61
N VAL A 181 16.96 -12.12 -0.79
CA VAL A 181 17.42 -12.63 -2.09
C VAL A 181 17.58 -14.14 -1.96
N ILE A 182 16.98 -14.87 -2.89
CA ILE A 182 17.26 -16.30 -3.10
C ILE A 182 18.42 -16.32 -4.09
N ASN A 183 19.64 -16.59 -3.62
CA ASN A 183 20.76 -16.78 -4.52
C ASN A 183 20.67 -18.18 -5.15
N ARG A 184 21.09 -18.24 -6.40
CA ARG A 184 21.27 -19.46 -7.18
C ARG A 184 22.40 -20.32 -6.63
#